data_AF-A0A925TME2-F1
#
_entry.id   AF-A0A925TME2-F1
#
_cell.length_a   1.000
_cell.length_b   1.000
_cell.length_c   1.000
_cell.angle_alpha   90.00
_cell.angle_beta   90.00
_cell.angle_gamma   90.00
#
_symmetry.space_group_name_H-M   'P 1'
#
loop_
_entity.id
_entity.type
_entity.pdbx_description
1 polymer ?
#
loop_
_entity_poly.entity_id
_entity_poly.type
_entity_poly.pdbx_seq_one_letter_code
_entity_poly.pdbx_strand_id
1 'polypeptide(L)'
;MNTPLRLLAAGFALAAACAPLAAATKTAAADGNWTAAATWSPSGAPAAGDDVVIPAGIDVVYDSTSTAVLKTVKIRGTLQFRTTASTNLSVGVLTVGPDTVPGAPDAGALIVGQPGAPVPRGVTATIQLAALSGQNTSDHPALFNNGGRWVMQGASLANPWTRLTANAAAGATTVTVADSVSDWAVGDEVLVVASRNSKNNFADAPPSYRTSMTPESETRTITAINTSTKTLTLNSALTYSHSGYGGHYPE
;
A
#
# COMPACT_ATOMS: atom_id res chain seq x y z
N MET A 1 -50.94 8.06 -49.90
CA MET A 1 -50.28 8.43 -48.61
C MET A 1 -49.64 7.17 -48.07
N ASN A 2 -48.32 7.06 -48.24
CA ASN A 2 -47.56 5.84 -47.99
C ASN A 2 -47.11 5.80 -46.53
N THR A 3 -47.57 4.82 -45.78
CA THR A 3 -47.07 4.47 -44.44
C THR A 3 -45.73 3.74 -44.59
N PRO A 4 -44.62 4.20 -43.98
CA PRO A 4 -43.38 3.45 -44.03
C PRO A 4 -43.39 2.29 -43.02
N LEU A 5 -42.96 1.13 -43.51
CA LEU A 5 -42.74 -0.11 -42.78
C LEU A 5 -41.62 0.09 -41.74
N ARG A 6 -41.91 -0.14 -40.46
CA ARG A 6 -40.90 -0.13 -39.38
C ARG A 6 -40.23 -1.50 -39.29
N LEU A 7 -38.97 -1.57 -39.72
CA LEU A 7 -38.11 -2.74 -39.52
C LEU A 7 -37.55 -2.71 -38.09
N LEU A 8 -38.09 -3.55 -37.19
CA LEU A 8 -37.43 -3.82 -35.92
C LEU A 8 -36.28 -4.81 -36.16
N ALA A 9 -35.05 -4.29 -36.22
CA ALA A 9 -33.85 -5.12 -36.14
C ALA A 9 -33.64 -5.55 -34.68
N ALA A 10 -33.98 -6.79 -34.35
CA ALA A 10 -33.59 -7.40 -33.08
C ALA A 10 -32.09 -7.73 -33.14
N GLY A 11 -31.27 -6.84 -32.58
CA GLY A 11 -29.84 -7.12 -32.38
C GLY A 11 -29.68 -8.22 -31.34
N PHE A 12 -29.34 -9.42 -31.79
CA PHE A 12 -28.85 -10.48 -30.91
C PHE A 12 -27.45 -10.07 -30.42
N ALA A 13 -27.38 -9.47 -29.23
CA ALA A 13 -26.12 -9.36 -28.51
C ALA A 13 -25.68 -10.78 -28.14
N LEU A 14 -24.65 -11.29 -28.82
CA LEU A 14 -23.96 -12.50 -28.41
C LEU A 14 -23.24 -12.15 -27.10
N ALA A 15 -23.91 -12.36 -25.97
CA ALA A 15 -23.22 -12.41 -24.67
C ALA A 15 -22.32 -13.64 -24.74
N ALA A 16 -21.03 -13.42 -25.01
CA ALA A 16 -20.02 -14.44 -24.78
C ALA A 16 -20.06 -14.77 -23.28
N ALA A 17 -20.78 -15.83 -22.93
CA ALA A 17 -20.71 -16.43 -21.62
C ALA A 17 -19.27 -16.91 -21.46
N CYS A 18 -18.44 -16.09 -20.80
CA CYS A 18 -17.15 -16.51 -20.32
C CYS A 18 -17.43 -17.62 -19.30
N ALA A 19 -17.33 -18.87 -19.73
CA ALA A 19 -17.21 -19.97 -18.78
C ALA A 19 -16.08 -19.60 -17.81
N PRO A 20 -16.22 -19.84 -16.49
CA PRO A 20 -15.11 -19.65 -15.58
C PRO A 20 -13.99 -20.56 -16.09
N LEU A 21 -12.93 -19.94 -16.64
CA LEU A 21 -11.73 -20.68 -16.98
C LEU A 21 -11.27 -21.32 -15.67
N ALA A 22 -11.15 -22.64 -15.65
CA ALA A 22 -10.64 -23.33 -14.47
C ALA A 22 -9.31 -22.69 -14.08
N ALA A 23 -9.10 -22.48 -12.78
CA ALA A 23 -7.87 -21.93 -12.24
C ALA A 23 -6.65 -22.62 -12.91
N ALA A 24 -5.81 -21.81 -13.53
CA ALA A 24 -4.67 -22.26 -14.32
C ALA A 24 -3.36 -21.71 -13.75
N THR A 25 -2.26 -22.33 -14.13
CA THR A 25 -0.93 -21.74 -13.93
C THR A 25 -0.62 -20.81 -15.10
N LYS A 26 -0.54 -19.51 -14.85
CA LYS A 26 -0.12 -18.48 -15.81
C LYS A 26 1.35 -18.15 -15.59
N THR A 27 2.18 -18.49 -16.56
CA THR A 27 3.62 -18.20 -16.52
C THR A 27 3.93 -17.07 -17.49
N ALA A 28 4.65 -16.05 -17.04
CA ALA A 28 5.12 -15.00 -17.93
C ALA A 28 6.09 -15.62 -18.96
N ALA A 29 5.83 -15.39 -20.25
CA ALA A 29 6.59 -15.97 -21.36
C ALA A 29 7.48 -14.93 -22.07
N ALA A 30 7.23 -13.64 -21.83
CA ALA A 30 8.00 -12.52 -22.34
C ALA A 30 7.82 -11.30 -21.43
N ASP A 31 8.71 -10.33 -21.55
CA ASP A 31 8.53 -9.02 -20.91
C ASP A 31 7.26 -8.34 -21.42
N GLY A 32 6.60 -7.56 -20.57
CA GLY A 32 5.44 -6.79 -20.99
C GLY A 32 4.47 -6.39 -19.89
N ASN A 33 3.31 -5.87 -20.32
CA ASN A 33 2.24 -5.48 -19.43
C ASN A 33 1.47 -6.71 -18.93
N TRP A 34 1.08 -6.70 -17.66
CA TRP A 34 0.26 -7.75 -17.03
C TRP A 34 -1.03 -8.03 -17.80
N THR A 35 -1.68 -7.00 -18.35
CA THR A 35 -2.93 -7.15 -19.10
C THR A 35 -2.75 -7.67 -20.52
N ALA A 36 -1.52 -7.71 -21.06
CA ALA A 36 -1.28 -8.17 -22.42
C ALA A 36 -1.31 -9.70 -22.51
N ALA A 37 -2.16 -10.25 -23.38
CA ALA A 37 -2.32 -11.69 -23.54
C ALA A 37 -1.01 -12.40 -23.93
N ALA A 38 -0.17 -11.74 -24.73
CA ALA A 38 1.11 -12.26 -25.20
C ALA A 38 2.21 -12.35 -24.11
N THR A 39 2.04 -11.65 -22.99
CA THR A 39 2.95 -11.75 -21.84
C THR A 39 2.83 -13.10 -21.14
N TRP A 40 1.72 -13.82 -21.31
CA TRP A 40 1.41 -15.02 -20.54
C TRP A 40 1.30 -16.28 -21.38
N SER A 41 1.70 -17.40 -20.78
CA SER A 41 1.46 -18.76 -21.26
C SER A 41 0.72 -19.56 -20.19
N PRO A 42 -0.43 -20.20 -20.50
CA PRO A 42 -1.17 -20.07 -21.76
C PRO A 42 -1.68 -18.62 -21.97
N SER A 43 -1.89 -18.24 -23.24
CA SER A 43 -2.26 -16.87 -23.63
C SER A 43 -3.45 -16.31 -22.84
N GLY A 44 -3.41 -15.01 -22.56
CA GLY A 44 -4.41 -14.26 -21.79
C GLY A 44 -3.93 -13.91 -20.39
N ALA A 45 -4.30 -12.73 -19.90
CA ALA A 45 -3.92 -12.27 -18.56
C ALA A 45 -4.42 -13.19 -17.45
N PRO A 46 -3.74 -13.26 -16.29
CA PRO A 46 -4.21 -14.01 -15.13
C PRO A 46 -5.58 -13.56 -14.62
N ALA A 47 -6.41 -14.53 -14.26
CA ALA A 47 -7.77 -14.37 -13.75
C ALA A 47 -7.93 -14.94 -12.33
N ALA A 48 -9.12 -14.75 -11.73
CA ALA A 48 -9.41 -15.19 -10.36
C ALA A 48 -9.07 -16.68 -10.15
N GLY A 49 -8.37 -16.97 -9.05
CA GLY A 49 -7.96 -18.32 -8.68
C GLY A 49 -6.70 -18.83 -9.38
N ASP A 50 -6.17 -18.15 -10.40
CA ASP A 50 -4.95 -18.56 -11.09
C ASP A 50 -3.74 -18.54 -10.16
N ASP A 51 -2.81 -19.46 -10.43
CA ASP A 51 -1.46 -19.45 -9.90
C ASP A 51 -0.56 -18.71 -10.91
N VAL A 52 0.13 -17.66 -10.48
CA VAL A 52 0.96 -16.82 -11.37
C VAL A 52 2.44 -17.01 -11.08
N VAL A 53 3.24 -17.18 -12.13
CA VAL A 53 4.70 -17.28 -12.05
C VAL A 53 5.33 -16.27 -12.99
N ILE A 54 6.23 -15.45 -12.47
CA ILE A 54 7.12 -14.58 -13.24
C ILE A 54 8.53 -15.17 -13.15
N PRO A 55 9.00 -15.88 -14.18
CA PRO A 55 10.33 -16.50 -14.18
C PRO A 55 11.47 -15.50 -14.07
N ALA A 56 12.65 -15.98 -13.66
CA ALA A 56 13.86 -15.18 -13.65
C ALA A 56 14.18 -14.64 -15.05
N GLY A 57 14.67 -13.40 -15.12
CA GLY A 57 14.98 -12.73 -16.39
C GLY A 57 13.77 -12.20 -17.18
N ILE A 58 12.55 -12.26 -16.63
CA ILE A 58 11.34 -11.67 -17.22
C ILE A 58 10.84 -10.50 -16.37
N ASP A 59 10.57 -9.38 -17.04
CA ASP A 59 10.06 -8.15 -16.43
C ASP A 59 8.61 -7.90 -16.82
N VAL A 60 7.72 -7.95 -15.82
CA VAL A 60 6.29 -7.68 -15.98
C VAL A 60 5.90 -6.37 -15.32
N VAL A 61 5.23 -5.50 -16.07
CA VAL A 61 4.62 -4.28 -15.55
C VAL A 61 3.20 -4.61 -15.08
N TYR A 62 2.93 -4.49 -13.77
CA TYR A 62 1.57 -4.59 -13.22
C TYR A 62 0.79 -3.32 -13.50
N ASP A 63 -0.33 -3.48 -14.20
CA ASP A 63 -0.88 -2.41 -15.02
C ASP A 63 -2.41 -2.40 -15.03
N SER A 64 -2.99 -3.09 -14.04
CA SER A 64 -4.42 -3.35 -13.89
C SER A 64 -4.98 -2.84 -12.55
N THR A 65 -6.27 -2.57 -12.53
CA THR A 65 -7.07 -2.43 -11.29
C THR A 65 -8.05 -3.58 -11.24
N SER A 66 -7.71 -4.64 -10.51
CA SER A 66 -8.50 -5.87 -10.46
C SER A 66 -8.88 -6.23 -9.02
N THR A 67 -10.12 -6.67 -8.83
CA THR A 67 -10.59 -7.29 -7.59
C THR A 67 -10.60 -8.81 -7.66
N ALA A 68 -10.18 -9.39 -8.79
CA ALA A 68 -10.04 -10.83 -8.95
C ALA A 68 -8.89 -11.32 -8.06
N VAL A 69 -9.21 -12.16 -7.08
CA VAL A 69 -8.22 -12.71 -6.14
C VAL A 69 -7.46 -13.84 -6.83
N LEU A 70 -6.17 -13.64 -7.07
CA LEU A 70 -5.25 -14.67 -7.54
C LEU A 70 -4.91 -15.62 -6.39
N LYS A 71 -4.65 -16.88 -6.70
CA LYS A 71 -4.30 -17.87 -5.66
C LYS A 71 -2.88 -17.67 -5.18
N THR A 72 -1.92 -17.67 -6.09
CA THR A 72 -0.53 -17.34 -5.80
C THR A 72 0.07 -16.42 -6.85
N VAL A 73 1.04 -15.60 -6.44
CA VAL A 73 1.91 -14.83 -7.34
C VAL A 73 3.36 -15.06 -6.90
N LYS A 74 4.13 -15.78 -7.73
CA LYS A 74 5.54 -16.09 -7.49
C LYS A 74 6.43 -15.22 -8.40
N ILE A 75 7.25 -14.38 -7.80
CA ILE A 75 8.08 -13.39 -8.49
C ILE A 75 9.53 -13.82 -8.39
N ARG A 76 10.04 -14.45 -9.45
CA ARG A 76 11.46 -14.82 -9.62
C ARG A 76 12.20 -13.90 -10.60
N GLY A 77 11.47 -13.28 -11.54
CA GLY A 77 11.91 -12.12 -12.33
C GLY A 77 11.49 -10.81 -11.67
N THR A 78 10.99 -9.84 -12.42
CA THR A 78 10.52 -8.55 -11.89
C THR A 78 9.01 -8.40 -12.05
N LEU A 79 8.35 -7.95 -10.97
CA LEU A 79 7.01 -7.37 -11.03
C LEU A 79 7.09 -5.90 -10.63
N GLN A 80 6.86 -5.01 -11.59
CA GLN A 80 6.88 -3.56 -11.37
C GLN A 80 5.49 -2.95 -11.51
N PHE A 81 5.01 -2.26 -10.48
CA PHE A 81 3.72 -1.56 -10.55
C PHE A 81 3.83 -0.30 -11.40
N ARG A 82 2.88 -0.10 -12.30
CA ARG A 82 2.70 1.14 -13.05
C ARG A 82 2.45 2.28 -12.06
N THR A 83 3.23 3.35 -12.15
CA THR A 83 3.13 4.53 -11.28
C THR A 83 2.33 5.67 -11.90
N THR A 84 1.97 5.59 -13.18
CA THR A 84 1.22 6.63 -13.91
C THR A 84 -0.30 6.47 -13.79
N ALA A 85 -0.79 5.39 -13.19
CA ALA A 85 -2.21 5.12 -12.96
C ALA A 85 -2.37 4.25 -11.72
N SER A 86 -3.51 4.36 -11.05
CA SER A 86 -3.79 3.52 -9.88
C SER A 86 -3.93 2.05 -10.27
N THR A 87 -3.52 1.17 -9.36
CA THR A 87 -3.48 -0.28 -9.56
C THR A 87 -3.94 -1.01 -8.30
N ASN A 88 -4.55 -2.18 -8.48
CA ASN A 88 -4.96 -3.05 -7.38
C ASN A 88 -4.74 -4.51 -7.77
N LEU A 89 -3.82 -5.18 -7.05
CA LEU A 89 -3.55 -6.61 -7.13
C LEU A 89 -4.14 -7.29 -5.89
N SER A 90 -5.16 -8.14 -6.07
CA SER A 90 -5.66 -9.01 -5.00
C SER A 90 -5.08 -10.42 -5.09
N VAL A 91 -4.51 -10.92 -4.00
CA VAL A 91 -3.77 -12.19 -4.00
C VAL A 91 -3.86 -12.92 -2.66
N GLY A 92 -3.96 -14.24 -2.69
CA GLY A 92 -3.88 -15.10 -1.50
C GLY A 92 -2.45 -15.19 -0.97
N VAL A 93 -1.50 -15.58 -1.82
CA VAL A 93 -0.07 -15.64 -1.46
C VAL A 93 0.79 -14.93 -2.48
N LEU A 94 1.63 -14.00 -2.04
CA LEU A 94 2.66 -13.41 -2.87
C LEU A 94 4.05 -13.78 -2.35
N THR A 95 4.90 -14.31 -3.22
CA THR A 95 6.28 -14.69 -2.89
C THR A 95 7.25 -13.96 -3.80
N VAL A 96 8.26 -13.31 -3.21
CA VAL A 96 9.35 -12.62 -3.91
C VAL A 96 10.65 -13.37 -3.66
N GLY A 97 11.39 -13.69 -4.73
CA GLY A 97 12.65 -14.42 -4.65
C GLY A 97 12.51 -15.93 -4.87
N PRO A 98 13.63 -16.67 -4.83
CA PRO A 98 13.67 -18.11 -5.08
C PRO A 98 12.97 -18.89 -3.95
N ASP A 99 12.41 -20.06 -4.27
CA ASP A 99 11.81 -20.96 -3.25
C ASP A 99 12.88 -21.74 -2.46
N THR A 100 14.16 -21.65 -2.84
CA THR A 100 15.17 -22.66 -2.47
C THR A 100 16.34 -22.17 -1.62
N VAL A 101 16.85 -20.92 -1.73
CA VAL A 101 17.86 -20.35 -0.79
C VAL A 101 17.90 -18.80 -0.90
N PRO A 102 17.96 -18.04 0.21
CA PRO A 102 18.24 -16.59 0.17
C PRO A 102 19.59 -16.27 -0.50
N GLY A 103 19.63 -15.29 -1.40
CA GLY A 103 20.87 -14.80 -2.03
C GLY A 103 21.29 -15.47 -3.35
N ALA A 104 20.41 -16.28 -3.96
CA ALA A 104 20.64 -16.77 -5.32
C ALA A 104 20.63 -15.60 -6.34
N PRO A 105 21.38 -15.71 -7.46
CA PRO A 105 21.45 -14.65 -8.49
C PRO A 105 20.10 -14.35 -9.17
N ASP A 106 19.13 -15.25 -9.04
CA ASP A 106 17.74 -15.09 -9.48
C ASP A 106 16.83 -14.55 -8.37
N ALA A 107 17.29 -13.50 -7.68
CA ALA A 107 16.55 -12.84 -6.61
C ALA A 107 15.45 -11.95 -7.21
N GLY A 108 14.26 -12.54 -7.44
CA GLY A 108 13.12 -11.81 -7.99
C GLY A 108 12.85 -10.47 -7.30
N ALA A 109 12.27 -9.53 -8.04
CA ALA A 109 12.09 -8.16 -7.62
C ALA A 109 10.62 -7.74 -7.63
N LEU A 110 10.13 -7.26 -6.49
CA LEU A 110 8.85 -6.55 -6.39
C LEU A 110 9.13 -5.05 -6.26
N ILE A 111 8.65 -4.27 -7.23
CA ILE A 111 8.89 -2.82 -7.31
C ILE A 111 7.56 -2.08 -7.32
N VAL A 112 7.26 -1.35 -6.25
CA VAL A 112 6.08 -0.48 -6.11
C VAL A 112 6.55 0.96 -5.99
N GLY A 113 6.82 1.59 -7.14
CA GLY A 113 7.61 2.82 -7.19
C GLY A 113 9.08 2.59 -6.81
N GLN A 114 9.94 3.54 -7.13
CA GLN A 114 11.37 3.49 -6.80
C GLN A 114 11.98 4.90 -6.69
N PRO A 115 13.18 5.05 -6.12
CA PRO A 115 13.90 6.32 -6.15
C PRO A 115 13.99 6.89 -7.57
N GLY A 116 13.67 8.17 -7.76
CA GLY A 116 13.60 8.82 -9.07
C GLY A 116 12.28 8.60 -9.84
N ALA A 117 11.53 7.55 -9.54
CA ALA A 117 10.21 7.26 -10.11
C ALA A 117 9.26 6.68 -9.05
N PRO A 118 8.91 7.45 -8.00
CA PRO A 118 8.01 7.00 -6.95
C PRO A 118 6.57 6.84 -7.49
N VAL A 119 5.70 6.18 -6.72
CA VAL A 119 4.25 6.33 -6.90
C VAL A 119 3.88 7.78 -6.51
N PRO A 120 3.41 8.62 -7.45
CA PRO A 120 3.14 10.03 -7.18
C PRO A 120 1.90 10.20 -6.29
N ARG A 121 1.78 11.38 -5.63
CA ARG A 121 0.59 11.72 -4.84
C ARG A 121 -0.65 11.67 -5.74
N GLY A 122 -1.75 11.09 -5.24
CA GLY A 122 -3.00 10.92 -5.98
C GLY A 122 -3.07 9.65 -6.84
N VAL A 123 -1.98 8.89 -6.95
CA VAL A 123 -1.96 7.54 -7.52
C VAL A 123 -1.78 6.53 -6.40
N THR A 124 -2.53 5.43 -6.46
CA THR A 124 -2.44 4.35 -5.47
C THR A 124 -1.98 3.06 -6.13
N ALA A 125 -0.98 2.42 -5.56
CA ALA A 125 -0.60 1.05 -5.90
C ALA A 125 -0.93 0.14 -4.72
N THR A 126 -1.93 -0.72 -4.88
CA THR A 126 -2.42 -1.59 -3.81
C THR A 126 -2.06 -3.05 -4.08
N ILE A 127 -1.51 -3.71 -3.06
CA ILE A 127 -1.44 -5.16 -2.95
C ILE A 127 -2.39 -5.55 -1.83
N GLN A 128 -3.53 -6.13 -2.19
CA GLN A 128 -4.53 -6.61 -1.26
C GLN A 128 -4.31 -8.10 -1.00
N LEU A 129 -3.93 -8.44 0.24
CA LEU A 129 -3.92 -9.81 0.71
C LEU A 129 -5.37 -10.25 0.98
N ALA A 130 -5.86 -11.23 0.22
CA ALA A 130 -7.26 -11.66 0.25
C ALA A 130 -7.36 -13.18 0.39
N ALA A 131 -8.14 -13.64 1.38
CA ALA A 131 -8.37 -15.06 1.59
C ALA A 131 -9.20 -15.67 0.44
N LEU A 132 -8.83 -16.89 0.03
CA LEU A 132 -9.63 -17.71 -0.88
C LEU A 132 -10.33 -18.84 -0.11
N SER A 133 -11.51 -19.23 -0.58
CA SER A 133 -12.24 -20.36 -0.02
C SER A 133 -11.40 -21.65 -0.07
N GLY A 134 -11.30 -22.35 1.06
CA GLY A 134 -10.53 -23.60 1.16
C GLY A 134 -9.05 -23.44 1.48
N GLN A 135 -8.53 -22.21 1.65
CA GLN A 135 -7.19 -21.98 2.20
C GLN A 135 -7.18 -22.06 3.72
N ASN A 136 -6.10 -22.61 4.28
CA ASN A 136 -5.87 -22.59 5.72
C ASN A 136 -5.60 -21.14 6.19
N THR A 137 -6.41 -20.65 7.12
CA THR A 137 -6.29 -19.28 7.65
C THR A 137 -5.11 -19.08 8.59
N SER A 138 -4.41 -20.14 9.02
CA SER A 138 -3.16 -19.98 9.78
C SER A 138 -2.00 -19.50 8.91
N ASP A 139 -2.06 -19.76 7.60
CA ASP A 139 -0.93 -19.55 6.68
C ASP A 139 -1.27 -18.57 5.54
N HIS A 140 -2.56 -18.21 5.39
CA HIS A 140 -3.07 -17.40 4.29
C HIS A 140 -4.15 -16.38 4.75
N PRO A 141 -4.22 -15.20 4.10
CA PRO A 141 -3.35 -14.74 3.02
C PRO A 141 -1.98 -14.25 3.54
N ALA A 142 -0.95 -14.30 2.71
CA ALA A 142 0.41 -14.02 3.14
C ALA A 142 1.29 -13.38 2.06
N LEU A 143 2.32 -12.67 2.51
CA LEU A 143 3.37 -12.13 1.65
C LEU A 143 4.74 -12.56 2.21
N PHE A 144 5.52 -13.25 1.38
CA PHE A 144 6.86 -13.72 1.72
C PHE A 144 7.91 -13.06 0.81
N ASN A 145 8.95 -12.48 1.40
CA ASN A 145 10.17 -12.14 0.67
C ASN A 145 11.27 -13.15 1.04
N ASN A 146 11.49 -14.13 0.18
CA ASN A 146 12.45 -15.22 0.40
C ASN A 146 13.81 -14.91 -0.23
N GLY A 147 14.39 -13.76 0.12
CA GLY A 147 15.68 -13.31 -0.40
C GLY A 147 15.63 -12.60 -1.76
N GLY A 148 14.44 -12.15 -2.18
CA GLY A 148 14.26 -11.26 -3.32
C GLY A 148 14.44 -9.78 -2.95
N ARG A 149 14.44 -8.91 -3.97
CA ARG A 149 14.47 -7.46 -3.81
C ARG A 149 13.06 -6.91 -3.68
N TRP A 150 12.82 -6.11 -2.65
CA TRP A 150 11.54 -5.44 -2.45
C TRP A 150 11.76 -3.94 -2.30
N VAL A 151 11.14 -3.17 -3.18
CA VAL A 151 11.13 -1.70 -3.13
C VAL A 151 9.70 -1.21 -3.09
N MET A 152 9.41 -0.36 -2.10
CA MET A 152 8.19 0.45 -2.06
C MET A 152 8.59 1.90 -1.87
N GLN A 153 8.22 2.76 -2.82
CA GLN A 153 8.50 4.18 -2.74
C GLN A 153 7.27 4.97 -3.21
N GLY A 154 6.56 5.56 -2.25
CA GLY A 154 5.55 6.58 -2.51
C GLY A 154 6.16 7.97 -2.68
N ALA A 155 5.30 8.96 -2.93
CA ALA A 155 5.69 10.36 -3.00
C ALA A 155 6.43 10.77 -1.73
N SER A 156 7.66 11.26 -1.89
CA SER A 156 8.49 11.68 -0.77
C SER A 156 7.97 12.98 -0.16
N LEU A 157 8.02 13.07 1.16
CA LEU A 157 7.97 14.32 1.90
C LEU A 157 9.41 14.81 2.11
N ALA A 158 9.67 16.08 1.85
CA ALA A 158 10.89 16.79 2.23
C ALA A 158 11.11 16.72 3.75
N ASN A 159 10.04 16.92 4.53
CA ASN A 159 10.06 16.77 5.98
C ASN A 159 8.96 15.79 6.41
N PRO A 160 9.24 14.48 6.56
CA PRO A 160 8.23 13.51 6.98
C PRO A 160 7.83 13.65 8.46
N TRP A 161 8.58 14.42 9.23
CA TRP A 161 8.29 14.77 10.62
C TRP A 161 8.76 16.20 10.89
N THR A 162 8.20 16.79 11.95
CA THR A 162 8.55 18.12 12.44
C THR A 162 8.28 18.18 13.94
N ARG A 163 8.74 19.23 14.61
CA ARG A 163 8.52 19.42 16.05
C ARG A 163 7.48 20.48 16.30
N LEU A 164 6.71 20.32 17.38
CA LEU A 164 5.89 21.39 17.91
C LEU A 164 6.77 22.55 18.37
N THR A 165 6.42 23.79 18.02
CA THR A 165 7.17 24.98 18.47
C THR A 165 6.84 25.35 19.92
N ALA A 166 5.65 25.00 20.40
CA ALA A 166 5.18 25.23 21.75
C ALA A 166 4.38 24.02 22.26
N ASN A 167 4.12 23.97 23.56
CA ASN A 167 3.28 22.92 24.15
C ASN A 167 1.87 22.99 23.56
N ALA A 168 1.33 21.84 23.15
CA ALA A 168 -0.05 21.67 22.78
C ALA A 168 -0.81 21.08 23.97
N ALA A 169 -1.80 21.80 24.48
CA ALA A 169 -2.61 21.30 25.60
C ALA A 169 -3.61 20.24 25.13
N ALA A 170 -4.00 19.34 26.03
CA ALA A 170 -5.23 18.57 25.85
C ALA A 170 -6.41 19.51 25.54
N GLY A 171 -7.24 19.15 24.59
CA GLY A 171 -8.32 20.00 24.05
C GLY A 171 -7.91 20.86 22.85
N ALA A 172 -6.62 21.01 22.54
CA ALA A 172 -6.18 21.80 21.39
C ALA A 172 -6.59 21.17 20.05
N THR A 173 -7.12 21.98 19.14
CA THR A 173 -7.48 21.57 17.77
C THR A 173 -6.51 22.11 16.73
N THR A 174 -5.50 22.88 17.15
CA THR A 174 -4.46 23.41 16.28
C THR A 174 -3.09 23.22 16.92
N VAL A 175 -2.09 23.00 16.08
CA VAL A 175 -0.68 22.89 16.50
C VAL A 175 0.20 23.70 15.56
N THR A 176 1.29 24.25 16.09
CA THR A 176 2.28 25.01 15.30
C THR A 176 3.59 24.25 15.27
N VAL A 177 4.21 24.16 14.09
CA VAL A 177 5.38 23.32 13.85
C VAL A 177 6.60 24.12 13.39
N ALA A 178 7.80 23.58 13.64
CA ALA A 178 9.07 24.29 13.43
C ALA A 178 9.46 24.33 11.94
N ASP A 179 9.37 23.20 11.26
CA ASP A 179 9.79 23.04 9.88
C ASP A 179 8.67 23.33 8.87
N SER A 180 9.03 23.50 7.60
CA SER A 180 8.04 23.64 6.52
C SER A 180 7.25 22.35 6.35
N VAL A 181 5.94 22.48 6.20
CA VAL A 181 4.97 21.41 5.90
C VAL A 181 4.26 21.68 4.56
N SER A 182 4.95 22.35 3.63
CA SER A 182 4.39 22.79 2.34
C SER A 182 4.02 21.65 1.39
N ASP A 183 4.55 20.45 1.64
CA ASP A 183 4.33 19.22 0.89
C ASP A 183 3.42 18.21 1.61
N TRP A 184 2.98 18.56 2.83
CA TRP A 184 1.88 17.90 3.53
C TRP A 184 0.55 18.37 2.93
N ALA A 185 -0.51 17.60 3.10
CA ALA A 185 -1.84 17.95 2.61
C ALA A 185 -2.93 17.76 3.65
N VAL A 186 -4.03 18.46 3.42
CA VAL A 186 -5.31 18.18 4.08
C VAL A 186 -5.72 16.74 3.77
N GLY A 187 -6.14 16.01 4.80
CA GLY A 187 -6.43 14.58 4.76
C GLY A 187 -5.24 13.70 5.16
N ASP A 188 -4.01 14.23 5.23
CA ASP A 188 -2.89 13.45 5.73
C ASP A 188 -3.08 13.16 7.23
N GLU A 189 -2.67 11.97 7.63
CA GLU A 189 -2.69 11.51 9.01
C GLU A 189 -1.34 11.78 9.68
N VAL A 190 -1.36 12.36 10.88
CA VAL A 190 -0.18 12.69 11.67
C VAL A 190 -0.24 11.99 13.01
N LEU A 191 0.90 11.48 13.46
CA LEU A 191 1.08 10.98 14.81
C LEU A 191 1.67 12.09 15.69
N VAL A 192 0.91 12.55 16.69
CA VAL A 192 1.42 13.46 17.72
C VAL A 192 2.04 12.61 18.83
N VAL A 193 3.36 12.69 18.96
CA VAL A 193 4.13 11.79 19.83
C VAL A 193 3.95 12.15 21.31
N ALA A 194 3.82 11.13 22.15
CA ALA A 194 3.71 11.27 23.60
C ALA A 194 4.85 12.12 24.19
N SER A 195 4.51 12.94 25.19
CA SER A 195 5.50 13.72 25.95
C SER A 195 5.88 13.11 27.29
N ARG A 196 5.15 12.08 27.70
CA ARG A 196 5.50 11.22 28.81
C ARG A 196 5.90 9.87 28.26
N ASN A 197 7.08 9.41 28.61
CA ASN A 197 7.47 8.03 28.37
C ASN A 197 7.16 7.21 29.63
N SER A 198 6.63 6.01 29.46
CA SER A 198 6.87 4.98 30.46
C SER A 198 8.38 4.77 30.47
N LYS A 199 9.06 5.21 31.53
CA LYS A 199 10.31 4.56 31.87
C LYS A 199 9.89 3.12 32.23
N ASN A 200 10.37 2.16 31.41
CA ASN A 200 10.46 0.73 31.69
C ASN A 200 9.46 -0.17 30.96
N ASN A 201 9.76 -0.43 29.67
CA ASN A 201 9.40 -1.68 28.99
C ASN A 201 10.63 -2.42 28.43
N PHE A 202 11.82 -2.16 28.97
CA PHE A 202 12.93 -3.11 28.80
C PHE A 202 12.66 -4.29 29.72
N ALA A 203 12.72 -5.51 29.18
CA ALA A 203 12.37 -6.75 29.88
C ALA A 203 13.14 -6.97 31.20
N ASP A 204 14.29 -6.29 31.38
CA ASP A 204 15.21 -6.46 32.50
C ASP A 204 14.95 -5.53 33.70
N ALA A 205 13.94 -4.64 33.65
CA ALA A 205 13.60 -3.79 34.79
C ALA A 205 12.81 -4.58 35.87
N PRO A 206 13.10 -4.38 37.18
CA PRO A 206 12.37 -5.04 38.26
C PRO A 206 10.85 -4.74 38.19
N PRO A 207 9.97 -5.67 38.59
CA PRO A 207 8.50 -5.49 38.47
C PRO A 207 7.96 -4.21 39.12
N SER A 208 8.59 -3.73 40.21
CA SER A 208 8.25 -2.48 40.89
C SER A 208 8.56 -1.21 40.09
N TYR A 209 9.36 -1.32 39.04
CA TYR A 209 9.72 -0.23 38.12
C TYR A 209 8.92 -0.26 36.82
N ARG A 210 8.19 -1.35 36.54
CA ARG A 210 7.33 -1.46 35.35
C ARG A 210 6.06 -0.64 35.54
N THR A 211 6.17 0.66 35.31
CA THR A 211 4.98 1.51 35.21
C THR A 211 4.31 1.23 33.86
N SER A 212 3.18 0.54 33.89
CA SER A 212 2.32 0.38 32.71
C SER A 212 1.66 1.71 32.40
N MET A 213 2.41 2.64 31.81
CA MET A 213 1.86 3.85 31.22
C MET A 213 1.53 3.56 29.77
N THR A 214 0.25 3.66 29.43
CA THR A 214 -0.22 3.64 28.05
C THR A 214 0.46 4.80 27.30
N PRO A 215 1.10 4.56 26.14
CA PRO A 215 1.67 5.63 25.34
C PRO A 215 0.60 6.67 25.00
N GLU A 216 0.84 7.94 25.36
CA GLU A 216 -0.05 9.08 25.08
C GLU A 216 0.14 9.63 23.66
N SER A 217 0.67 8.81 22.74
CA SER A 217 0.78 9.19 21.33
C SER A 217 -0.59 9.04 20.68
N GLU A 218 -0.97 10.00 19.86
CA GLU A 218 -2.29 9.98 19.26
C GLU A 218 -2.30 10.48 17.81
N THR A 219 -3.17 9.85 17.04
CA THR A 219 -3.30 10.07 15.60
C THR A 219 -4.35 11.14 15.32
N ARG A 220 -4.05 12.05 14.39
CA ARG A 220 -4.98 13.09 13.93
C ARG A 220 -4.93 13.25 12.43
N THR A 221 -6.05 13.62 11.83
CA THR A 221 -6.12 13.99 10.41
C THR A 221 -6.04 15.50 10.29
N ILE A 222 -5.21 15.98 9.36
CA ILE A 222 -5.09 17.40 9.06
C ILE A 222 -6.33 17.87 8.29
N THR A 223 -7.01 18.91 8.78
CA THR A 223 -8.19 19.50 8.13
C THR A 223 -7.87 20.84 7.46
N ALA A 224 -6.81 21.53 7.88
CA ALA A 224 -6.29 22.72 7.24
C ALA A 224 -4.80 22.90 7.51
N ILE A 225 -4.09 23.54 6.58
CA ILE A 225 -2.67 23.90 6.71
C ILE A 225 -2.52 25.38 6.40
N ASN A 226 -1.98 26.14 7.34
CA ASN A 226 -1.47 27.49 7.08
C ASN A 226 0.05 27.42 6.94
N THR A 227 0.54 27.48 5.70
CA THR A 227 1.98 27.37 5.41
C THR A 227 2.78 28.59 5.85
N SER A 228 2.15 29.78 5.89
CA SER A 228 2.79 31.02 6.35
C SER A 228 3.06 31.01 7.85
N THR A 229 2.12 30.49 8.65
CA THR A 229 2.26 30.40 10.11
C THR A 229 2.74 29.03 10.59
N LYS A 230 2.89 28.05 9.68
CA LYS A 230 3.20 26.64 9.99
C LYS A 230 2.22 26.04 11.00
N THR A 231 0.94 26.33 10.82
CA THR A 231 -0.13 25.85 11.70
C THR A 231 -0.92 24.76 11.02
N LEU A 232 -1.12 23.65 11.72
CA LEU A 232 -1.99 22.55 11.32
C LEU A 232 -3.28 22.61 12.13
N THR A 233 -4.42 22.48 11.46
CA THR A 233 -5.72 22.26 12.11
C THR A 233 -6.03 20.76 12.07
N LEU A 234 -6.51 20.23 13.19
CA LEU A 234 -6.76 18.81 13.41
C LEU A 234 -8.25 18.49 13.32
N ASN A 235 -8.60 17.26 12.94
CA ASN A 235 -9.99 16.81 12.84
C ASN A 235 -10.69 16.66 14.20
N SER A 236 -9.93 16.45 15.27
CA SER A 236 -10.42 16.38 16.64
C SER A 236 -9.40 16.96 17.61
N ALA A 237 -9.89 17.44 18.75
CA ALA A 237 -9.06 17.96 19.83
C ALA A 237 -8.09 16.89 20.34
N LEU A 238 -6.86 17.27 20.72
CA LEU A 238 -5.90 16.39 21.38
C LEU A 238 -6.47 15.85 22.70
N THR A 239 -6.29 14.56 22.96
CA THR A 239 -6.68 13.91 24.22
C THR A 239 -5.65 14.25 25.30
N TYR A 240 -4.38 14.32 24.91
CA TYR A 240 -3.26 14.52 25.82
C TYR A 240 -2.55 15.84 25.55
N SER A 241 -1.75 16.27 26.54
CA SER A 241 -0.86 17.40 26.35
C SER A 241 0.46 16.92 25.75
N HIS A 242 0.96 17.64 24.75
CA HIS A 242 2.22 17.36 24.07
C HIS A 242 3.18 18.53 24.22
N SER A 243 4.46 18.23 24.39
CA SER A 243 5.54 19.17 24.63
C SER A 243 6.17 19.60 23.33
N GLY A 244 6.36 20.91 23.17
CA GLY A 244 7.07 21.51 22.05
C GLY A 244 8.45 22.00 22.45
N TYR A 245 9.29 22.28 21.46
CA TYR A 245 10.68 22.70 21.66
C TYR A 245 10.82 24.02 22.46
N GLY A 246 9.82 24.91 22.40
CA GLY A 246 9.80 26.18 23.16
C GLY A 246 9.08 26.10 24.51
N GLY A 247 8.53 24.96 24.91
CA GLY A 247 7.88 24.78 26.21
C GLY A 247 8.85 24.20 27.23
N HIS A 248 9.19 24.97 28.26
CA HIS A 248 9.93 24.43 29.41
C HIS A 248 9.17 23.24 30.01
N TYR A 249 9.91 22.19 30.42
CA TYR A 249 9.41 21.18 31.32
C TYR A 249 9.13 21.86 32.67
N PRO A 250 7.90 21.88 33.20
CA PRO A 250 7.76 21.97 34.64
C PRO A 250 8.22 20.62 35.20
N GLU A 251 9.32 20.64 35.95
CA GLU A 251 9.75 19.52 36.79
C GLU A 251 8.64 19.08 37.75
#